data_AF-A0AAW0W6L1-F1
#
_entry.id   AF-A0AAW0W6L1-F1
#
_cell.length_a   1.000
_cell.length_b   1.000
_cell.length_c   1.000
_cell.angle_alpha   90.00
_cell.angle_beta   90.00
_cell.angle_gamma   90.00
#
_symmetry.space_group_name_H-M   'P 1'
#
loop_
_entity.id
_entity.type
_entity.pdbx_description
1 polymer ?
#
loop_
_entity_poly.entity_id
_entity_poly.type
_entity_poly.pdbx_seq_one_letter_code
_entity_poly.pdbx_strand_id
1 'polypeptide(L)'
;MQKRMSAWGYKFEHYMTDGCDPSEGVEENEEYCCVVRSRLDNHSLVYGAEVDGADPSLYKTPHADLNAFIELKTSKELIRDADHRTLHKFKLLKWWSQSKLVGIPRVVCGFRDKEGIVHTLKMFDVEEMPAMAQDHWKPNIMLNFVKTFLDYVKSCVQVDNPKAVYKFQRKHNGDVVSCTYLGHDHDWTFLPEWYFEKVFKG
;
A
#
# COMPACT_ATOMS: atom_id res chain seq x y z
N MET A 1 10.38 -18.14 -9.01
CA MET A 1 10.31 -16.86 -9.75
C MET A 1 9.79 -15.70 -8.88
N GLN A 2 8.66 -15.85 -8.17
CA GLN A 2 8.09 -14.78 -7.33
C GLN A 2 9.04 -14.32 -6.19
N LYS A 3 9.60 -15.25 -5.40
CA LYS A 3 10.58 -14.93 -4.33
C LYS A 3 11.79 -14.13 -4.84
N ARG A 4 12.31 -14.49 -6.02
CA ARG A 4 13.43 -13.77 -6.64
C ARG A 4 13.05 -12.35 -7.07
N MET A 5 11.82 -12.14 -7.55
CA MET A 5 11.34 -10.81 -7.91
C MET A 5 11.09 -9.93 -6.69
N SER A 6 10.66 -10.52 -5.56
CA SER A 6 10.57 -9.81 -4.27
C SER A 6 11.94 -9.37 -3.77
N ALA A 7 12.93 -10.28 -3.76
CA ALA A 7 14.30 -9.95 -3.34
C ALA A 7 14.93 -8.81 -4.18
N TRP A 8 14.60 -8.72 -5.48
CA TRP A 8 15.03 -7.60 -6.32
C TRP A 8 14.38 -6.26 -5.94
N GLY A 9 13.19 -6.26 -5.35
CA GLY A 9 12.55 -5.07 -4.81
C GLY A 9 13.34 -4.53 -3.62
N TYR A 10 13.50 -5.36 -2.59
CA TYR A 10 14.30 -5.02 -1.40
C TYR A 10 15.73 -4.61 -1.74
N LYS A 11 16.37 -5.32 -2.69
CA LYS A 11 17.73 -4.92 -3.10
C LYS A 11 17.73 -3.59 -3.84
N PHE A 12 16.69 -3.27 -4.61
CA PHE A 12 16.58 -1.96 -5.25
C PHE A 12 16.43 -0.84 -4.23
N GLU A 13 15.63 -1.01 -3.17
CA GLU A 13 15.56 -0.07 -2.06
C GLU A 13 16.94 0.15 -1.43
N HIS A 14 17.67 -0.93 -1.15
CA HIS A 14 19.05 -0.89 -0.66
C HIS A 14 19.98 -0.03 -1.55
N TYR A 15 19.86 -0.14 -2.88
CA TYR A 15 20.66 0.68 -3.82
C TYR A 15 20.26 2.16 -3.84
N MET A 16 19.01 2.48 -3.50
CA MET A 16 18.43 3.81 -3.66
C MET A 16 18.38 4.62 -2.36
N THR A 17 18.61 3.98 -1.21
CA THR A 17 18.55 4.61 0.11
C THR A 17 19.97 4.90 0.62
N ASP A 18 20.17 6.14 1.08
CA ASP A 18 21.44 6.60 1.64
C ASP A 18 21.79 5.87 2.95
N GLY A 19 23.07 5.66 3.20
CA GLY A 19 23.58 4.95 4.38
C GLY A 19 23.58 3.42 4.28
N CYS A 20 23.04 2.85 3.21
CA CYS A 20 23.06 1.40 2.99
C CYS A 20 24.25 0.99 2.08
N ASP A 21 24.98 -0.08 2.40
CA ASP A 21 26.05 -0.63 1.54
C ASP A 21 25.49 -1.71 0.59
N PRO A 22 25.40 -1.49 -0.73
CA PRO A 22 24.82 -2.46 -1.64
C PRO A 22 25.63 -3.75 -1.80
N SER A 23 26.86 -3.83 -1.27
CA SER A 23 27.64 -5.07 -1.23
C SER A 23 27.19 -6.04 -0.12
N GLU A 24 26.43 -5.56 0.86
CA GLU A 24 25.92 -6.36 1.98
C GLU A 24 24.59 -7.07 1.64
N GLY A 25 24.20 -8.01 2.51
CA GLY A 25 22.87 -8.63 2.46
C GLY A 25 21.77 -7.62 2.82
N VAL A 26 20.53 -7.91 2.42
CA VAL A 26 19.37 -7.09 2.81
C VAL A 26 18.73 -7.71 4.05
N GLU A 27 18.54 -6.93 5.10
CA GLU A 27 17.74 -7.32 6.27
C GLU A 27 16.27 -6.99 6.00
N GLU A 28 15.48 -8.01 5.67
CA GLU A 28 14.07 -7.84 5.26
C GLU A 28 13.12 -7.53 6.45
N ASN A 29 13.61 -7.56 7.70
CA ASN A 29 12.80 -7.19 8.88
C ASN A 29 12.88 -5.69 9.24
N GLU A 30 13.76 -4.92 8.61
CA GLU A 30 13.85 -3.47 8.84
C GLU A 30 12.78 -2.73 8.04
N GLU A 31 11.86 -2.07 8.74
CA GLU A 31 10.78 -1.30 8.13
C GLU A 31 10.62 0.04 8.87
N TYR A 32 10.34 1.10 8.10
CA TYR A 32 9.90 2.39 8.65
C TYR A 32 8.41 2.57 8.38
N CYS A 33 7.61 2.62 9.44
CA CYS A 33 6.16 2.83 9.34
C CYS A 33 5.75 4.21 9.85
N CYS A 34 4.91 4.90 9.07
CA CYS A 34 4.16 6.06 9.53
C CYS A 34 2.74 5.66 9.98
N VAL A 35 2.15 6.44 10.89
CA VAL A 35 0.74 6.31 11.28
C VAL A 35 -0.04 7.44 10.64
N VAL A 36 -0.95 7.09 9.73
CA VAL A 36 -1.75 8.05 8.97
C VAL A 36 -3.15 8.13 9.54
N ARG A 37 -3.61 9.36 9.75
CA ARG A 37 -5.03 9.65 9.98
C ARG A 37 -5.60 10.33 8.73
N SER A 38 -6.63 9.74 8.16
CA SER A 38 -7.30 10.28 6.98
C SER A 38 -8.82 10.22 7.13
N ARG A 39 -9.53 10.76 6.13
CA ARG A 39 -10.99 10.72 6.07
C ARG A 39 -11.44 10.43 4.64
N LEU A 40 -12.32 9.44 4.50
CA LEU A 40 -13.05 9.17 3.27
C LEU A 40 -14.54 9.40 3.54
N ASP A 41 -15.08 10.49 3.03
CA ASP A 41 -16.44 10.95 3.32
C ASP A 41 -16.71 11.05 4.84
N ASN A 42 -17.64 10.27 5.38
CA ASN A 42 -17.99 10.18 6.80
C ASN A 42 -17.20 9.10 7.57
N HIS A 43 -16.20 8.46 6.94
CA HIS A 43 -15.34 7.48 7.57
C HIS A 43 -14.00 8.10 7.99
N SER A 44 -13.78 8.23 9.30
CA SER A 44 -12.45 8.49 9.84
C SER A 44 -11.62 7.21 9.79
N LEU A 45 -10.39 7.29 9.28
CA LEU A 45 -9.49 6.16 9.11
C LEU A 45 -8.19 6.44 9.87
N VAL A 46 -7.65 5.40 10.52
CA VAL A 46 -6.31 5.38 11.09
C VAL A 46 -5.67 4.06 10.66
N TYR A 47 -4.49 4.12 10.05
CA TYR A 47 -3.74 2.94 9.61
C TYR A 47 -2.24 3.21 9.66
N GLY A 48 -1.48 2.14 9.88
CA GLY A 48 -0.03 2.16 9.64
C GLY A 48 0.26 1.99 8.15
N ALA A 49 1.34 2.61 7.69
CA ALA A 49 1.85 2.45 6.35
C ALA A 49 3.37 2.45 6.37
N GLU A 50 3.96 1.40 5.81
CA GLU A 50 5.38 1.34 5.48
C GLU A 50 5.73 2.42 4.45
N VAL A 51 6.95 2.97 4.56
CA VAL A 51 7.50 3.96 3.64
C VAL A 51 8.95 3.61 3.32
N ASP A 52 9.26 3.54 2.03
CA ASP A 52 10.57 3.05 1.54
C ASP A 52 11.71 4.07 1.73
N GLY A 53 11.41 5.37 1.65
CA GLY A 53 12.43 6.41 1.79
C GLY A 53 11.87 7.83 1.79
N ALA A 54 12.78 8.80 1.93
CA ALA A 54 12.43 10.21 1.94
C ALA A 54 13.47 11.05 1.17
N ASP A 55 12.98 12.10 0.53
CA ASP A 55 13.81 13.15 -0.06
C ASP A 55 14.54 13.91 1.06
N PRO A 56 15.88 13.83 1.14
CA PRO A 56 16.64 14.41 2.25
C PRO A 56 16.53 15.95 2.30
N SER A 57 16.17 16.60 1.18
CA SER A 57 15.98 18.05 1.14
C SER A 57 14.65 18.50 1.79
N LEU A 58 13.67 17.61 1.83
CA LEU A 58 12.32 17.85 2.36
C LEU A 58 12.10 17.19 3.72
N TYR A 59 12.82 16.11 4.01
CA TYR A 59 12.66 15.35 5.25
C TYR A 59 13.25 16.10 6.44
N LYS A 60 12.36 16.73 7.22
CA LYS A 60 12.73 17.59 8.36
C LYS A 60 11.96 17.18 9.60
N THR A 61 12.63 17.22 10.75
CA THR A 61 11.99 17.03 12.07
C THR A 61 10.87 18.06 12.25
N PRO A 62 9.65 17.65 12.68
CA PRO A 62 9.29 16.39 13.33
C PRO A 62 8.83 15.24 12.41
N HIS A 63 9.21 15.23 11.13
CA HIS A 63 8.90 14.16 10.16
C HIS A 63 7.40 14.01 9.87
N ALA A 64 6.64 15.09 10.06
CA ALA A 64 5.20 15.11 9.83
C ALA A 64 4.81 15.41 8.37
N ASP A 65 5.76 15.86 7.54
CA ASP A 65 5.48 16.19 6.14
C ASP A 65 5.58 14.94 5.25
N LEU A 66 4.41 14.42 4.89
CA LEU A 66 4.28 13.27 4.00
C LEU A 66 4.84 13.55 2.59
N ASN A 67 4.97 14.82 2.18
CA ASN A 67 5.52 15.16 0.86
C ASN A 67 7.00 14.81 0.73
N ALA A 68 7.71 14.69 1.85
CA ALA A 68 9.10 14.26 1.86
C ALA A 68 9.23 12.79 1.43
N PHE A 69 8.21 11.97 1.64
CA PHE A 69 8.29 10.53 1.39
C PHE A 69 8.27 10.17 -0.10
N ILE A 70 8.91 9.03 -0.40
CA ILE A 70 9.05 8.46 -1.73
C ILE A 70 8.78 6.96 -1.63
N GLU A 71 8.01 6.43 -2.57
CA GLU A 71 7.83 5.00 -2.77
C GLU A 71 8.80 4.50 -3.86
N LEU A 72 9.46 3.38 -3.62
CA LEU A 72 10.38 2.72 -4.52
C LEU A 72 9.73 1.48 -5.12
N LYS A 73 9.86 1.31 -6.43
CA LYS A 73 9.29 0.16 -7.15
C LYS A 73 10.27 -0.37 -8.18
N THR A 74 10.13 -1.65 -8.53
CA THR A 74 10.78 -2.22 -9.71
C THR A 74 9.79 -2.72 -10.74
N SER A 75 10.16 -2.63 -12.01
CA SER A 75 9.38 -3.16 -13.13
C SER A 75 10.31 -3.73 -14.19
N LYS A 76 9.82 -4.68 -15.00
CA LYS A 76 10.50 -5.00 -16.26
C LYS A 76 10.55 -3.76 -17.15
N GLU A 77 11.58 -3.66 -17.97
CA GLU A 77 11.69 -2.67 -19.05
C GLU A 77 10.46 -2.67 -19.97
N LEU A 78 10.19 -1.49 -20.53
CA LEU A 78 9.06 -1.24 -21.41
C LEU A 78 9.60 -1.17 -22.84
N ILE A 79 9.59 -2.31 -23.53
CA ILE A 79 10.13 -2.41 -24.89
C ILE A 79 9.02 -2.26 -25.93
N ARG A 80 7.82 -2.80 -25.63
CA ARG A 80 6.68 -2.84 -26.56
C ARG A 80 5.50 -2.08 -25.99
N ASP A 81 4.61 -1.59 -26.85
CA ASP A 81 3.35 -0.94 -26.45
C ASP A 81 2.51 -1.79 -25.48
N ALA A 82 2.54 -3.11 -25.63
CA ALA A 82 1.86 -4.03 -24.72
C ALA A 82 2.41 -3.97 -23.28
N ASP A 83 3.71 -3.70 -23.12
CA ASP A 83 4.36 -3.53 -21.82
C ASP A 83 3.90 -2.23 -21.16
N HIS A 84 3.79 -1.14 -21.93
CA HIS A 84 3.19 0.14 -21.47
C HIS A 84 1.73 -0.03 -21.05
N ARG A 85 0.90 -0.69 -21.87
CA ARG A 85 -0.50 -1.00 -21.49
C ARG A 85 -0.58 -1.81 -20.20
N THR A 86 0.32 -2.76 -20.01
CA THR A 86 0.38 -3.57 -18.78
C THR A 86 0.74 -2.72 -17.56
N LEU A 87 1.73 -1.83 -17.70
CA LEU A 87 2.11 -0.87 -16.66
C LEU A 87 0.92 0.00 -16.28
N HIS A 88 0.29 0.68 -17.24
CA HIS A 88 -0.81 1.61 -16.99
C HIS A 88 -2.03 0.89 -16.40
N LYS A 89 -2.42 -0.26 -16.96
CA LYS A 89 -3.62 -0.99 -16.54
C LYS A 89 -3.48 -1.61 -15.15
N PHE A 90 -2.32 -2.18 -14.82
CA PHE A 90 -2.20 -3.05 -13.63
C PHE A 90 -1.24 -2.56 -12.57
N LYS A 91 -0.15 -1.88 -12.96
CA LYS A 91 0.89 -1.45 -12.01
C LYS A 91 0.60 -0.06 -11.46
N LEU A 92 0.34 0.91 -12.35
CA LEU A 92 0.00 2.27 -11.91
C LEU A 92 -1.24 2.28 -11.03
N LEU A 93 -2.23 1.41 -11.29
CA LEU A 93 -3.38 1.22 -10.40
C LEU A 93 -2.95 0.92 -8.95
N LYS A 94 -2.01 -0.01 -8.78
CA LYS A 94 -1.54 -0.44 -7.45
C LYS A 94 -0.68 0.61 -6.78
N TRP A 95 0.28 1.17 -7.53
CA TRP A 95 1.18 2.22 -7.04
C TRP A 95 0.39 3.46 -6.62
N TRP A 96 -0.52 3.90 -7.48
CA TRP A 96 -1.45 4.99 -7.17
C TRP A 96 -2.26 4.69 -5.91
N SER A 97 -2.86 3.51 -5.80
CA SER A 97 -3.70 3.16 -4.64
C SER A 97 -2.93 3.20 -3.32
N GLN A 98 -1.72 2.63 -3.32
CA GLN A 98 -0.85 2.59 -2.14
C GLN A 98 -0.44 4.01 -1.76
N SER A 99 0.24 4.72 -2.66
CA SER A 99 0.81 6.03 -2.37
C SER A 99 -0.26 7.09 -2.10
N LYS A 100 -1.40 7.07 -2.81
CA LYS A 100 -2.51 8.03 -2.62
C LYS A 100 -3.15 7.90 -1.24
N LEU A 101 -3.32 6.67 -0.74
CA LEU A 101 -3.89 6.46 0.60
C LEU A 101 -2.95 6.97 1.68
N VAL A 102 -1.63 6.79 1.52
CA VAL A 102 -0.66 7.26 2.51
C VAL A 102 -0.46 8.78 2.41
N GLY A 103 -0.56 9.35 1.22
CA GLY A 103 -0.22 10.76 0.95
C GLY A 103 1.22 10.94 0.42
N ILE A 104 1.82 9.87 -0.11
CA ILE A 104 3.15 9.91 -0.74
C ILE A 104 2.97 10.49 -2.15
N PRO A 105 3.68 11.57 -2.53
CA PRO A 105 3.46 12.24 -3.82
C PRO A 105 4.22 11.58 -4.99
N ARG A 106 5.25 10.78 -4.71
CA ARG A 106 6.21 10.32 -5.73
C ARG A 106 6.48 8.82 -5.62
N VAL A 107 6.46 8.16 -6.77
CA VAL A 107 6.94 6.77 -6.94
C VAL A 107 8.15 6.78 -7.87
N VAL A 108 9.29 6.25 -7.44
CA VAL A 108 10.47 6.03 -8.28
C VAL A 108 10.54 4.57 -8.68
N CYS A 109 10.45 4.31 -9.99
CA CYS A 109 10.53 2.97 -10.55
C CYS A 109 11.88 2.71 -11.21
N GLY A 110 12.57 1.65 -10.77
CA GLY A 110 13.67 1.02 -11.49
C GLY A 110 13.17 0.04 -12.55
N PHE A 111 13.44 0.33 -13.82
CA PHE A 111 13.18 -0.59 -14.93
C PHE A 111 14.38 -1.51 -15.15
N ARG A 112 14.13 -2.80 -14.97
CA ARG A 112 15.13 -3.86 -15.02
C ARG A 112 14.95 -4.82 -16.18
N ASP A 113 16.07 -5.40 -16.61
CA ASP A 113 16.12 -6.49 -17.57
C ASP A 113 15.63 -7.83 -16.94
N LYS A 114 15.87 -8.93 -17.67
CA LYS A 114 15.45 -10.28 -17.25
C LYS A 114 16.39 -10.87 -16.20
N GLU A 115 17.62 -10.40 -16.16
CA GLU A 115 18.71 -10.79 -15.29
C GLU A 115 18.57 -10.13 -13.90
N GLY A 116 17.80 -9.03 -13.83
CA GLY A 116 17.47 -8.30 -12.61
C GLY A 116 18.17 -6.96 -12.49
N ILE A 117 18.93 -6.53 -13.51
CA ILE A 117 19.72 -5.32 -13.50
C ILE A 117 18.84 -4.13 -13.90
N VAL A 118 18.81 -3.10 -13.07
CA VAL A 118 18.08 -1.85 -13.33
C VAL A 118 18.92 -0.97 -14.26
N HIS A 119 18.37 -0.64 -15.43
CA HIS A 119 19.03 0.20 -16.44
C HIS A 119 18.45 1.60 -16.53
N THR A 120 17.23 1.82 -16.03
CA THR A 120 16.54 3.11 -16.13
C THR A 120 15.75 3.39 -14.88
N LEU A 121 15.85 4.62 -14.37
CA LEU A 121 14.99 5.15 -13.32
C LEU A 121 13.94 6.07 -13.94
N LYS A 122 12.72 5.98 -13.44
CA LYS A 122 11.66 6.95 -13.76
C LYS A 122 10.89 7.32 -12.50
N MET A 123 10.78 8.61 -12.25
CA MET A 123 9.87 9.14 -11.25
C MET A 123 8.47 9.32 -11.87
N PHE A 124 7.45 8.95 -11.10
CA PHE A 124 6.05 9.14 -11.41
C PHE A 124 5.43 10.01 -10.32
N ASP A 125 4.81 11.11 -10.71
CA ASP A 125 3.92 11.88 -9.83
C ASP A 125 2.61 11.10 -9.65
N VAL A 126 2.23 10.87 -8.39
CA VAL A 126 1.04 10.10 -8.03
C VAL A 126 -0.24 10.79 -8.52
N GLU A 127 -0.31 12.11 -8.56
CA GLU A 127 -1.49 12.82 -9.06
C GLU A 127 -1.64 12.72 -10.59
N GLU A 128 -0.55 12.49 -11.32
CA GLU A 128 -0.58 12.34 -12.78
C GLU A 128 -0.90 10.91 -13.24
N MET A 129 -0.67 9.89 -12.40
CA MET A 129 -0.88 8.48 -12.78
C MET A 129 -2.29 8.18 -13.32
N PRO A 130 -3.40 8.73 -12.77
CA PRO A 130 -4.73 8.53 -13.33
C PRO A 130 -4.87 8.99 -14.77
N ALA A 131 -4.26 10.12 -15.14
CA ALA A 131 -4.30 10.63 -16.51
C ALA A 131 -3.54 9.71 -17.46
N MET A 132 -2.40 9.16 -17.03
CA MET A 132 -1.62 8.18 -17.80
C MET A 132 -2.40 6.88 -18.06
N ALA A 133 -3.36 6.54 -17.20
CA ALA A 133 -4.11 5.29 -17.24
C ALA A 133 -5.63 5.46 -17.41
N GLN A 134 -6.05 6.61 -17.95
CA GLN A 134 -7.46 7.01 -18.08
C GLN A 134 -8.35 5.99 -18.80
N ASP A 135 -7.78 5.23 -19.74
CA ASP A 135 -8.49 4.20 -20.51
C ASP A 135 -8.63 2.85 -19.76
N HIS A 136 -8.15 2.76 -18.52
CA HIS A 136 -8.04 1.50 -17.79
C HIS A 136 -8.72 1.49 -16.43
N TRP A 137 -8.57 2.56 -15.66
CA TRP A 137 -9.18 2.68 -14.33
C TRP A 137 -9.44 4.13 -14.00
N LYS A 138 -10.36 4.38 -13.08
CA LYS A 138 -10.75 5.73 -12.68
C LYS A 138 -10.68 5.87 -11.15
N PRO A 139 -9.92 6.83 -10.61
CA PRO A 139 -9.79 7.06 -9.16
C PRO A 139 -11.11 7.12 -8.41
N ASN A 140 -12.09 7.83 -8.97
CA ASN A 140 -13.41 8.00 -8.36
C ASN A 140 -14.15 6.68 -8.21
N ILE A 141 -14.06 5.76 -9.18
CA ILE A 141 -14.67 4.43 -9.09
C ILE A 141 -14.03 3.64 -7.95
N MET A 142 -12.70 3.69 -7.83
CA MET A 142 -11.95 2.97 -6.80
C MET A 142 -12.28 3.49 -5.40
N LEU A 143 -12.26 4.80 -5.20
CA LEU A 143 -12.58 5.43 -3.91
C LEU A 143 -14.06 5.23 -3.53
N ASN A 144 -14.98 5.31 -4.51
CA ASN A 144 -16.39 5.02 -4.26
C ASN A 144 -16.63 3.57 -3.84
N PHE A 145 -15.86 2.62 -4.40
CA PHE A 145 -15.91 1.24 -3.93
C PHE A 145 -15.45 1.13 -2.47
N VAL A 146 -14.32 1.75 -2.10
CA VAL A 146 -13.84 1.73 -0.71
C VAL A 146 -14.87 2.35 0.24
N LYS A 147 -15.44 3.50 -0.11
CA LYS A 147 -16.53 4.13 0.65
C LYS A 147 -17.70 3.16 0.84
N THR A 148 -18.22 2.59 -0.26
CA THR A 148 -19.36 1.67 -0.22
C THR A 148 -19.06 0.42 0.60
N PHE A 149 -17.83 -0.08 0.53
CA PHE A 149 -17.39 -1.19 1.35
C PHE A 149 -17.34 -0.83 2.84
N LEU A 150 -16.84 0.35 3.21
CA LEU A 150 -16.82 0.81 4.60
C LEU A 150 -18.23 1.06 5.16
N ASP A 151 -19.15 1.59 4.34
CA ASP A 151 -20.58 1.69 4.66
C ASP A 151 -21.16 0.30 4.96
N TYR A 152 -20.86 -0.68 4.10
CA TYR A 152 -21.30 -2.06 4.29
C TYR A 152 -20.72 -2.68 5.57
N VAL A 153 -19.43 -2.50 5.85
CA VAL A 153 -18.79 -2.98 7.09
C VAL A 153 -19.53 -2.43 8.31
N LYS A 154 -19.78 -1.12 8.37
CA LYS A 154 -20.52 -0.48 9.48
C LYS A 154 -21.96 -0.96 9.58
N SER A 155 -22.60 -1.34 8.46
CA SER A 155 -23.95 -1.92 8.47
C SER A 155 -23.98 -3.34 9.04
N CYS A 156 -22.92 -4.13 8.86
CA CYS A 156 -22.84 -5.50 9.34
C CYS A 156 -22.37 -5.62 10.80
N VAL A 157 -21.39 -4.81 11.20
CA VAL A 157 -20.76 -4.88 12.52
C VAL A 157 -21.54 -4.02 13.51
N GLN A 158 -22.57 -4.61 14.13
CA GLN A 158 -23.45 -3.93 15.10
C GLN A 158 -23.11 -4.27 16.57
N VAL A 159 -22.27 -5.27 16.81
CA VAL A 159 -21.90 -5.71 18.16
C VAL A 159 -20.58 -5.06 18.57
N ASP A 160 -20.63 -4.22 19.61
CA ASP A 160 -19.45 -3.64 20.25
C ASP A 160 -18.83 -4.64 21.24
N ASN A 161 -17.97 -5.51 20.73
CA ASN A 161 -17.24 -6.49 21.53
C ASN A 161 -15.89 -6.78 20.86
N PRO A 162 -14.74 -6.58 21.55
CA PRO A 162 -13.42 -6.77 20.96
C PRO A 162 -13.12 -8.23 20.56
N LYS A 163 -13.93 -9.18 21.03
CA LYS A 163 -13.85 -10.59 20.65
C LYS A 163 -14.81 -10.96 19.51
N ALA A 164 -15.73 -10.09 19.10
CA ALA A 164 -16.64 -10.37 17.99
C ALA A 164 -15.93 -10.22 16.64
N VAL A 165 -15.96 -11.26 15.81
CA VAL A 165 -15.29 -11.26 14.51
C VAL A 165 -16.29 -11.39 13.37
N TYR A 166 -16.18 -10.48 12.40
CA TYR A 166 -16.94 -10.48 11.16
C TYR A 166 -15.99 -10.68 9.99
N LYS A 167 -16.21 -11.75 9.23
CA LYS A 167 -15.41 -12.06 8.03
C LYS A 167 -16.07 -11.46 6.80
N PHE A 168 -15.35 -10.57 6.13
CA PHE A 168 -15.71 -10.07 4.81
C PHE A 168 -14.95 -10.86 3.75
N GLN A 169 -15.68 -11.45 2.81
CA GLN A 169 -15.07 -12.31 1.78
C GLN A 169 -15.65 -12.01 0.41
N ARG A 170 -14.77 -11.96 -0.60
CA ARG A 170 -15.14 -11.87 -2.01
C ARG A 170 -14.54 -13.08 -2.74
N LYS A 171 -15.36 -13.80 -3.50
CA LYS A 171 -14.85 -14.89 -4.36
C LYS A 171 -14.04 -14.32 -5.52
N HIS A 172 -13.07 -15.08 -6.03
CA HIS A 172 -12.37 -14.71 -7.25
C HIS A 172 -13.39 -14.55 -8.39
N ASN A 173 -13.33 -13.43 -9.12
CA ASN A 173 -14.31 -13.02 -10.14
C ASN A 173 -15.76 -12.91 -9.64
N GLY A 174 -15.99 -12.87 -8.32
CA GLY A 174 -17.30 -12.58 -7.76
C GLY A 174 -17.54 -11.08 -7.68
N ASP A 175 -18.79 -10.66 -7.80
CA ASP A 175 -19.18 -9.24 -7.73
C ASP A 175 -19.76 -8.84 -6.36
N VAL A 176 -19.86 -9.80 -5.44
CA VAL A 176 -20.44 -9.59 -4.11
C VAL A 176 -19.39 -9.84 -3.03
N VAL A 177 -19.36 -8.93 -2.05
CA VAL A 177 -18.64 -9.11 -0.79
C VAL A 177 -19.64 -9.63 0.26
N SER A 178 -19.47 -10.86 0.73
CA SER A 178 -20.30 -11.44 1.79
C SER A 178 -19.74 -11.11 3.17
N CYS A 179 -20.61 -10.90 4.15
CA CYS A 179 -20.25 -10.79 5.56
C CYS A 179 -20.76 -12.02 6.33
N THR A 180 -19.88 -12.65 7.11
CA THR A 180 -20.21 -13.78 7.99
C THR A 180 -19.77 -13.46 9.40
N TYR A 181 -20.68 -13.55 10.38
CA TYR A 181 -20.32 -13.45 11.79
C TYR A 181 -19.69 -14.78 12.24
N LEU A 182 -18.45 -14.73 12.71
CA LEU A 182 -17.70 -15.90 13.16
C LEU A 182 -17.81 -16.15 14.68
N GLY A 183 -18.46 -15.25 15.43
CA GLY A 183 -18.59 -15.38 16.87
C GLY A 183 -17.41 -14.82 17.65
N HIS A 184 -17.10 -15.48 18.77
CA HIS A 184 -16.08 -15.07 19.76
C HIS A 184 -14.95 -16.08 19.92
N ASP A 185 -14.79 -16.97 18.95
CA ASP A 185 -13.80 -18.03 19.00
C ASP A 185 -12.38 -17.45 18.91
N HIS A 186 -11.50 -17.92 19.80
CA HIS A 186 -10.13 -17.43 19.95
C HIS A 186 -9.32 -17.55 18.66
N ASP A 187 -9.62 -18.55 17.83
CA ASP A 187 -8.95 -18.80 16.55
C ASP A 187 -9.12 -17.66 15.54
N TRP A 188 -10.17 -16.84 15.68
CA TRP A 188 -10.47 -15.73 14.76
C TRP A 188 -10.18 -14.35 15.37
N THR A 189 -10.09 -14.25 16.70
CA THR A 189 -9.84 -12.98 17.38
C THR A 189 -8.44 -12.46 17.10
N PHE A 190 -8.33 -11.17 16.81
CA PHE A 190 -7.06 -10.53 16.41
C PHE A 190 -6.68 -9.32 17.27
N LEU A 191 -7.57 -8.86 18.16
CA LEU A 191 -7.24 -7.82 19.14
C LEU A 191 -6.65 -8.49 20.39
N PRO A 192 -5.37 -8.25 20.72
CA PRO A 192 -4.75 -8.86 21.90
C PRO A 192 -5.29 -8.25 23.19
N GLU A 193 -5.35 -9.06 24.24
CA GLU A 193 -5.94 -8.67 25.54
C GLU A 193 -5.34 -7.40 26.12
N TRP A 194 -4.01 -7.28 26.11
CA TRP A 194 -3.32 -6.11 26.62
C TRP A 194 -3.77 -4.80 25.96
N TYR A 195 -4.20 -4.84 24.69
CA TYR A 195 -4.58 -3.64 23.95
C TYR A 195 -5.94 -3.13 24.43
N PHE A 196 -6.97 -3.99 24.41
CA PHE A 196 -8.31 -3.52 24.76
C PHE A 196 -8.50 -3.30 26.27
N GLU A 197 -7.78 -4.02 27.13
CA GLU A 197 -7.76 -3.73 28.57
C GLU A 197 -7.14 -2.36 28.84
N LYS A 198 -6.01 -2.04 28.20
CA LYS A 198 -5.31 -0.77 28.44
C LYS A 198 -5.98 0.44 27.79
N VAL A 199 -6.52 0.29 26.59
CA VAL A 199 -7.05 1.41 25.80
C VAL A 199 -8.51 1.73 26.12
N PHE A 200 -9.33 0.71 26.43
CA PHE A 200 -10.78 0.89 26.57
C PHE A 200 -11.32 0.65 27.98
N LYS A 201 -10.55 0.01 28.88
CA LYS A 201 -10.95 -0.20 30.29
C LYS A 201 -10.10 0.57 31.31
N GLY A 202 -9.01 1.20 30.85
CA GLY A 202 -8.13 2.05 31.66
C GLY A 202 -8.71 3.43 31.94
#